data_AF-A0A6J7AP52-F1
#
_entry.id   AF-A0A6J7AP52-F1
#
_cell.length_a   1.000
_cell.length_b   1.000
_cell.length_c   1.000
_cell.angle_alpha   90.00
_cell.angle_beta   90.00
_cell.angle_gamma   90.00
#
_symmetry.space_group_name_H-M   'P 1'
#
loop_
_entity.id
_entity.type
_entity.pdbx_description
1 polymer ?
#
loop_
_entity_poly.entity_id
_entity_poly.type
_entity_poly.pdbx_seq_one_letter_code
_entity_poly.pdbx_strand_id
1 'polypeptide(L)' 'MVVVASRPSTISLADDVLFLDGGVVVAHGRHDELMQNVPRYRRLIEAFEHDRAALDADADADATSGGGV' A
#
# COMPACT_ATOMS: atom_id res chain seq x y z
N MET A 1 19.30 5.59 2.74
CA MET A 1 18.80 5.29 1.39
C MET A 1 17.43 5.94 1.26
N VAL A 2 17.12 6.58 0.14
CA VAL A 2 15.80 7.19 -0.08
C VAL A 2 15.12 6.42 -1.19
N VAL A 3 13.87 6.03 -0.96
CA VAL A 3 13.06 5.26 -1.91
C VAL A 3 11.69 5.90 -2.00
N VAL A 4 11.16 6.05 -3.21
CA VAL A 4 9.76 6.40 -3.42
C VAL A 4 9.01 5.09 -3.62
N ALA A 5 8.15 4.75 -2.66
CA ALA A 5 7.37 3.53 -2.70
C ALA A 5 5.89 3.84 -2.47
N SER A 6 5.03 3.13 -3.20
CA SER A 6 3.58 3.15 -3.01
C SER A 6 3.06 1.87 -2.34
N ARG A 7 3.90 0.83 -2.24
CA ARG A 7 3.53 -0.48 -1.71
C ARG A 7 3.66 -0.51 -0.18
N PRO A 8 2.61 -0.91 0.56
CA PRO A 8 2.64 -0.96 2.03
C PRO A 8 3.82 -1.77 2.59
N SER A 9 4.12 -2.95 2.01
CA SER A 9 5.20 -3.83 2.47
C SER A 9 6.60 -3.20 2.38
N THR A 10 6.81 -2.28 1.45
CA THR A 10 8.08 -1.56 1.32
C THR A 10 8.13 -0.38 2.27
N ILE A 11 7.00 0.31 2.44
CA ILE A 11 6.88 1.47 3.31
C ILE A 11 7.00 1.06 4.79
N SER A 12 6.47 -0.10 5.18
CA SER A 12 6.52 -0.62 6.56
C SER A 12 7.94 -0.96 7.04
N LEU A 13 8.88 -1.17 6.11
CA LEU A 13 10.28 -1.42 6.41
C LEU A 13 11.10 -0.14 6.61
N ALA A 14 10.53 1.02 6.27
CA ALA A 14 11.23 2.28 6.37
C ALA A 14 11.31 2.73 7.84
N ASP A 15 12.52 3.11 8.26
CA ASP A 15 12.73 3.74 9.57
C ASP A 15 11.99 5.08 9.68
N ASP A 16 11.77 5.74 8.52
CA ASP A 16 11.16 7.05 8.44
C ASP A 16 10.35 7.22 7.14
N VAL A 17 9.12 7.76 7.25
CA VAL A 17 8.16 7.88 6.14
C VAL A 17 7.73 9.33 5.97
N LEU A 18 7.87 9.85 4.75
CA LEU A 18 7.35 11.15 4.32
C LEU A 18 6.08 10.91 3.50
N PHE A 19 4.95 11.39 3.99
CA PHE A 19 3.69 11.33 3.25
C PHE A 19 3.50 12.58 2.39
N LEU A 20 3.46 12.39 1.08
CA LEU A 20 3.21 13.45 0.11
C LEU A 20 1.75 13.46 -0.36
N ASP A 21 1.20 14.65 -0.46
CA ASP A 21 -0.12 14.92 -1.01
C ASP A 21 -0.07 16.23 -1.81
N GLY A 22 -0.57 16.23 -3.05
CA GLY A 22 -0.55 17.42 -3.92
C GLY A 22 0.85 18.00 -4.19
N GLY A 23 1.91 17.19 -4.11
CA GLY A 23 3.29 17.63 -4.31
C GLY A 23 3.95 18.26 -3.09
N VAL A 24 3.30 18.25 -1.92
CA VAL A 24 3.86 18.73 -0.65
C VAL A 24 3.88 17.62 0.40
N VAL A 25 4.86 17.67 1.31
CA VAL A 25 4.92 16.77 2.47
C VAL A 25 3.89 17.25 3.49
N VAL A 26 2.89 16.41 3.78
CA VAL A 26 1.80 16.74 4.70
C VAL A 26 1.92 16.03 6.05
N ALA A 27 2.71 14.95 6.12
CA ALA A 27 3.03 14.26 7.38
C ALA A 27 4.37 13.53 7.28
N HIS A 28 4.96 13.28 8.45
CA HIS A 28 6.27 12.63 8.61
C HIS A 28 6.28 11.83 9.91
N GLY A 29 6.83 10.62 9.89
CA GLY A 29 7.04 9.77 11.06
C GLY A 29 7.18 8.30 10.67
N ARG A 30 7.10 7.41 11.65
CA ARG A 30 7.12 5.96 11.37
C ARG A 30 5.79 5.52 10.78
N HIS A 31 5.80 4.41 10.03
CA HIS A 31 4.59 3.84 9.42
C HIS A 31 3.45 3.69 10.44
N ASP A 32 3.73 3.07 11.59
CA ASP A 32 2.72 2.82 12.64
C ASP A 32 2.13 4.12 13.22
N GLU A 33 2.97 5.14 13.39
CA GLU A 33 2.55 6.45 13.91
C GLU A 33 1.65 7.17 12.91
N LEU A 34 2.00 7.13 11.62
CA LEU A 34 1.18 7.70 10.56
C LEU A 34 -0.14 6.94 10.39
N MET A 35 -0.12 5.62 10.52
CA MET A 35 -1.33 4.78 10.51
C MET A 35 -2.28 5.15 11.65
N GLN A 36 -1.76 5.49 12.84
CA GLN A 36 -2.59 5.87 13.98
C GLN A 36 -3.08 7.32 13.89
N ASN A 37 -2.21 8.26 13.53
CA ASN A 37 -2.45 9.69 13.70
C ASN A 37 -2.87 10.42 12.43
N VAL A 38 -2.72 9.81 11.24
CA VAL A 38 -2.97 10.48 9.95
C VAL A 38 -4.04 9.73 9.15
N PRO A 39 -5.34 10.09 9.29
CA PRO A 39 -6.45 9.40 8.63
C PRO A 39 -6.37 9.40 7.09
N ARG A 40 -5.67 10.37 6.48
CA ARG A 40 -5.44 10.40 5.03
C ARG A 40 -4.42 9.35 4.59
N TYR A 41 -3.33 9.21 5.34
CA TYR A 41 -2.31 8.20 5.09
C TYR A 41 -2.91 6.80 5.21
N ARG A 42 -3.67 6.54 6.29
CA ARG A 42 -4.36 5.26 6.49
C ARG A 42 -5.26 4.89 5.30
N ARG A 43 -6.12 5.82 4.86
CA ARG A 43 -7.01 5.61 3.71
C ARG A 43 -6.24 5.27 2.43
N LEU A 44 -5.09 5.90 2.20
CA LEU A 44 -4.24 5.58 1.04
C LEU A 44 -3.72 4.14 1.12
N ILE A 45 -3.21 3.73 2.28
CA ILE A 45 -2.68 2.38 2.49
C ILE A 45 -3.78 1.33 2.34
N GLU A 46 -4.94 1.53 2.95
CA GLU A 46 -6.10 0.63 2.84
C GLU A 46 -6.57 0.46 1.38
N ALA A 47 -6.56 1.54 0.59
CA ALA A 47 -6.91 1.48 -0.84
C ALA A 47 -5.92 0.61 -1.64
N PHE A 48 -4.63 0.69 -1.34
CA PHE A 48 -3.63 -0.16 -1.99
C PHE A 48 -3.81 -1.64 -1.66
N GLU A 49 -4.17 -1.97 -0.42
CA GLU A 49 -4.43 -3.35 -0.01
C GLU A 49 -5.66 -3.93 -0.72
N HIS A 50 -6.71 -3.12 -0.87
CA HIS A 50 -7.92 -3.53 -1.58
C HIS A 50 -7.68 -3.80 -3.06
N ASP A 51 -6.96 -2.91 -3.76
CA ASP A 51 -6.59 -3.11 -5.17
C ASP A 51 -5.76 -4.38 -5.35
N ARG A 52 -4.83 -4.66 -4.43
CA ARG A 52 -4.02 -5.87 -4.47
C ARG A 52 -4.85 -7.13 -4.27
N ALA A 53 -5.78 -7.11 -3.32
CA ALA A 53 -6.68 -8.24 -3.07
C ALA A 53 -7.59 -8.52 -4.28
N ALA A 54 -8.02 -7.48 -5.00
CA ALA A 54 -8.79 -7.65 -6.24
C ALA A 54 -7.95 -8.32 -7.34
N LEU A 55 -6.71 -7.86 -7.54
CA LEU A 55 -5.79 -8.45 -8.52
C LEU A 55 -5.43 -9.91 -8.22
N ASP A 56 -5.22 -10.24 -6.93
CA ASP A 56 -4.91 -11.61 -6.51
C ASP A 56 -6.15 -12.52 -6.70
N ALA A 57 -7.37 -12.02 -6.45
CA ALA A 57 -8.62 -12.78 -6.65
C ALA A 57 -8.93 -13.06 -8.13
N ASP A 58 -8.63 -12.13 -9.02
CA ASP A 58 -8.75 -12.34 -10.48
C ASP A 58 -7.75 -13.40 -10.99
N ALA A 59 -6.55 -13.47 -10.39
CA ALA A 59 -5.53 -14.45 -10.75
C ALA A 59 -5.90 -15.88 -10.31
N ASP A 60 -6.51 -16.06 -9.12
CA ASP A 60 -7.02 -17.36 -8.66
C ASP A 60 -8.22 -17.85 -9.48
N ALA A 61 -9.04 -16.93 -10.01
CA ALA A 61 -10.19 -17.27 -10.85
C ALA A 61 -9.77 -17.85 -12.23
N ASP A 62 -8.71 -17.32 -12.84
CA ASP A 62 -8.17 -17.79 -14.14
C ASP A 62 -7.49 -19.16 -14.04
N ALA A 63 -6.83 -19.45 -12.90
CA ALA A 63 -6.15 -20.72 -12.65
C ALA A 63 -7.09 -21.93 -12.54
N THR A 64 -8.37 -21.73 -12.23
CA THR A 64 -9.35 -22.82 -12.07
C THR A 64 -9.98 -23.28 -13.39
N SER A 65 -9.85 -22.50 -14.48
CA SER A 65 -10.45 -22.81 -15.79
C SER A 65 -9.61 -23.71 -16.72
N GLY A 66 -8.35 -24.02 -16.39
CA GLY A 66 -7.42 -24.69 -17.31
C GLY A 66 -7.37 -26.23 -17.28
N GLY A 67 -8.13 -26.90 -16.41
CA GLY A 67 -8.00 -28.35 -16.16
C GLY A 67 -9.14 -29.18 -16.76
N GLY A 68 -9.17 -29.39 -18.07
CA GLY A 68 -10.11 -30.36 -18.65
C GLY A 68 -10.11 -30.43 -20.17
N VAL A 69 -9.20 -31.24 -20.74
CA VAL A 69 -9.43 -32.04 -21.95
C VAL A 69 -8.73 -33.38 -21.78
#